data_AF-A0A939IIU5-F1
#
_entry.id   AF-A0A939IIU5-F1
#
_cell.length_a   1.000
_cell.length_b   1.000
_cell.length_c   1.000
_cell.angle_alpha   90.00
_cell.angle_beta   90.00
_cell.angle_gamma   90.00
#
_symmetry.space_group_name_H-M   'P 1'
#
loop_
_entity.id
_entity.type
_entity.pdbx_description
1 polymer ?
#
loop_
_entity_poly.entity_id
_entity_poly.type
_entity_poly.pdbx_seq_one_letter_code
_entity_poly.pdbx_strand_id
1 'polypeptide(L)'
;MSFRLMPSFSMLAYTRVALGMFLLWSTSILIASESGDPAQLLMGSFPTPHEIELARQGLAETKIDKPWERACPYRELTGTAEAEDEYFFRCQRWDDCVSAGGSSSIYSEAFFQNHQRQPKDQMPWESYRDGSIFFLEPSDFERITGYLRQYALKSAEENWRLFEGRDAAEASDLVEKKFWQWCSAEPLTLWEAEYQ
;
A
#
# COMPACT_ATOMS: atom_id res chain seq x y z
N MET A 1 18.68 37.82 -57.90
CA MET A 1 17.90 37.11 -56.85
C MET A 1 18.53 35.75 -56.61
N SER A 2 18.62 35.37 -55.33
CA SER A 2 18.96 34.03 -54.78
C SER A 2 20.42 33.58 -54.73
N PHE A 3 21.01 33.81 -53.55
CA PHE A 3 21.94 32.93 -52.84
C PHE A 3 21.33 31.54 -52.59
N ARG A 4 22.15 30.47 -52.58
CA ARG A 4 22.38 29.53 -51.44
C ARG A 4 23.70 28.76 -51.71
N LEU A 5 24.80 28.99 -51.00
CA LEU A 5 25.18 28.47 -49.67
C LEU A 5 25.16 26.93 -49.55
N MET A 6 26.36 26.34 -49.64
CA MET A 6 26.72 25.11 -48.94
C MET A 6 26.62 25.31 -47.41
N PRO A 7 26.32 24.25 -46.66
CA PRO A 7 27.01 24.01 -45.39
C PRO A 7 27.56 22.56 -45.36
N SER A 8 28.88 22.39 -45.25
CA SER A 8 29.64 22.26 -44.00
C SER A 8 29.20 21.06 -43.13
N PHE A 9 30.08 20.05 -43.12
CA PHE A 9 30.03 18.84 -42.31
C PHE A 9 30.05 19.19 -40.82
N SER A 10 29.04 18.76 -40.06
CA SER A 10 28.98 18.97 -38.60
C SER A 10 29.28 17.69 -37.83
N MET A 11 30.23 17.81 -36.91
CA MET A 11 30.72 16.85 -35.90
C MET A 11 29.65 16.47 -34.84
N LEU A 12 28.37 16.41 -35.21
CA LEU A 12 27.24 16.21 -34.29
C LEU A 12 26.51 14.86 -34.47
N ALA A 13 26.80 14.12 -35.54
CA ALA A 13 26.15 12.84 -35.81
C ALA A 13 26.80 11.66 -35.04
N TYR A 14 28.09 11.74 -34.72
CA TYR A 14 28.83 10.64 -34.06
C TYR A 14 28.57 10.55 -32.54
N THR A 15 28.30 11.68 -31.89
CA THR A 15 28.04 11.75 -30.44
C THR A 15 26.66 11.24 -30.04
N ARG A 16 25.68 11.20 -30.95
CA ARG A 16 24.33 10.67 -30.65
C ARG A 16 24.20 9.15 -30.80
N VAL A 17 25.04 8.51 -31.61
CA VAL A 17 25.04 7.04 -31.76
C VAL A 17 25.78 6.36 -30.60
N ALA A 18 26.85 6.98 -30.08
CA ALA A 18 27.60 6.45 -28.95
C ALA A 18 26.83 6.52 -27.61
N LEU A 19 25.98 7.54 -27.41
CA LEU A 19 25.13 7.64 -26.21
C LEU A 19 23.95 6.64 -26.24
N GLY A 20 23.46 6.29 -27.44
CA GLY A 20 22.37 5.33 -27.61
C GLY A 20 22.78 3.87 -27.32
N MET A 21 24.05 3.50 -27.55
CA MET A 21 24.54 2.15 -27.25
C MET A 21 25.02 1.97 -25.81
N PHE A 22 25.32 3.05 -25.06
CA PHE A 22 25.74 2.96 -23.66
C PHE A 22 24.58 2.80 -22.67
N LEU A 23 23.39 3.31 -22.98
CA LEU A 23 22.20 3.13 -22.12
C LEU A 23 21.42 1.85 -22.40
N LEU A 24 21.65 1.21 -23.56
CA LEU A 24 21.17 -0.15 -23.85
C LEU A 24 22.11 -1.25 -23.29
N TRP A 25 23.25 -0.87 -22.70
CA TRP A 25 24.22 -1.80 -22.11
C TRP A 25 24.26 -1.78 -20.58
N SER A 26 23.57 -0.84 -19.93
CA SER A 26 23.40 -0.83 -18.47
C SER A 26 22.18 -1.61 -17.97
N THR A 27 21.40 -2.22 -18.86
CA THR A 27 20.22 -3.04 -18.51
C THR A 27 20.51 -4.55 -18.53
N SER A 28 21.78 -4.96 -18.46
CA SER A 28 22.16 -6.37 -18.37
C SER A 28 23.27 -6.55 -17.35
N ILE A 29 23.06 -7.52 -16.45
CA ILE A 29 23.82 -7.86 -15.22
C ILE A 29 23.23 -7.11 -14.00
N LEU A 30 22.23 -7.64 -13.28
CA LEU A 30 22.21 -8.95 -12.63
C LEU A 30 20.91 -9.71 -12.92
N ILE A 31 20.92 -10.57 -13.95
CA ILE A 31 20.16 -11.83 -13.87
C ILE A 31 21.09 -12.78 -13.11
N ALA A 32 21.04 -12.70 -11.78
CA ALA A 32 21.53 -13.76 -10.93
C ALA A 32 20.38 -14.76 -10.79
N SER A 33 20.66 -16.00 -11.17
CA SER A 33 19.75 -17.12 -11.05
C SER A 33 19.35 -17.34 -9.59
N GLU A 34 18.08 -17.13 -9.28
CA GLU A 34 17.40 -17.87 -8.21
C GLU A 34 15.95 -18.08 -8.64
N SER A 35 15.54 -19.35 -8.54
CA SER A 35 14.22 -19.94 -8.73
C SER A 35 13.03 -18.99 -8.86
N GLY A 36 12.27 -19.08 -9.97
CA GLY A 36 10.80 -19.05 -10.01
C GLY A 36 9.98 -17.87 -9.42
N ASP A 37 10.56 -16.92 -8.69
CA ASP A 37 9.84 -16.22 -7.63
C ASP A 37 9.17 -14.88 -7.99
N PRO A 38 9.66 -13.99 -8.88
CA PRO A 38 8.97 -12.70 -9.04
C PRO A 38 7.59 -12.84 -9.69
N ALA A 39 7.42 -13.78 -10.62
CA ALA A 39 6.12 -14.03 -11.26
C ALA A 39 5.16 -14.81 -10.34
N GLN A 40 5.67 -15.73 -9.51
CA GLN A 40 4.85 -16.45 -8.52
C GLN A 40 4.44 -15.56 -7.33
N LEU A 41 5.32 -14.68 -6.86
CA LEU A 41 5.02 -13.67 -5.85
C LEU A 41 3.97 -12.67 -6.36
N LEU A 42 4.09 -12.23 -7.62
CA LEU A 42 3.05 -11.39 -8.23
C LEU A 42 1.73 -12.15 -8.41
N MET A 43 1.76 -13.40 -8.88
CA MET A 43 0.56 -14.24 -9.00
C MET A 43 -0.12 -14.54 -7.66
N GLY A 44 0.65 -14.61 -6.57
CA GLY A 44 0.14 -14.83 -5.21
C GLY A 44 -0.75 -13.71 -4.70
N SER A 45 -0.58 -12.48 -5.22
CA SER A 45 -1.41 -11.33 -4.85
C SER A 45 -2.78 -11.30 -5.54
N PHE A 46 -2.95 -12.01 -6.66
CA PHE A 46 -4.23 -12.00 -7.37
C PHE A 46 -5.29 -12.84 -6.64
N PRO A 47 -6.57 -12.46 -6.76
CA PRO A 47 -7.67 -13.25 -6.25
C PRO A 47 -7.72 -14.62 -6.92
N THR A 48 -7.84 -15.67 -6.11
CA THR A 48 -8.16 -17.02 -6.59
C THR A 48 -9.62 -17.10 -7.06
N PRO A 49 -9.99 -18.09 -7.91
CA PRO A 49 -11.38 -18.29 -8.30
C PRO A 49 -12.35 -18.45 -7.12
N HIS A 50 -11.88 -19.05 -6.02
CA HIS A 50 -12.67 -19.19 -4.80
C HIS A 50 -12.92 -17.84 -4.12
N GLU A 51 -11.91 -16.97 -4.06
CA GLU A 51 -12.02 -15.62 -3.48
C GLU A 51 -12.93 -14.71 -4.31
N ILE A 52 -12.92 -14.85 -5.64
CA ILE A 52 -13.87 -14.16 -6.52
C ILE A 52 -15.30 -14.63 -6.23
N GLU A 53 -15.52 -15.93 -5.99
CA GLU A 53 -16.84 -16.45 -5.63
C GLU A 53 -17.31 -15.94 -4.25
N LEU A 54 -16.40 -15.85 -3.27
CA LEU A 54 -16.71 -15.20 -1.99
C LEU A 54 -17.09 -13.72 -2.18
N ALA A 55 -16.44 -13.02 -3.11
CA ALA A 55 -16.78 -11.64 -3.44
C ALA A 55 -18.17 -11.52 -4.08
N ARG A 56 -18.56 -12.43 -4.99
CA ARG A 56 -19.92 -12.48 -5.55
C ARG A 56 -20.99 -12.64 -4.47
N GLN A 57 -20.67 -13.35 -3.39
CA GLN A 57 -21.55 -13.58 -2.25
C GLN A 57 -21.51 -12.44 -1.21
N GLY A 58 -20.65 -11.43 -1.40
CA GLY A 58 -20.47 -10.34 -0.44
C GLY A 58 -19.78 -10.76 0.86
N LEU A 59 -18.96 -11.81 0.81
CA LEU A 59 -18.32 -12.43 1.98
C LEU A 59 -16.79 -12.28 2.01
N ALA A 60 -16.18 -11.70 0.97
CA ALA A 60 -14.73 -11.68 0.81
C ALA A 60 -14.00 -11.04 2.00
N GLU A 61 -14.51 -9.94 2.53
CA GLU A 61 -13.85 -9.21 3.62
C GLU A 61 -13.79 -10.00 4.95
N THR A 62 -14.64 -11.02 5.10
CA THR A 62 -14.75 -11.82 6.34
C THR A 62 -14.24 -13.25 6.22
N LYS A 63 -14.04 -13.75 4.99
CA LYS A 63 -13.73 -15.16 4.71
C LYS A 63 -12.34 -15.39 4.12
N ILE A 64 -11.68 -14.33 3.64
CA ILE A 64 -10.28 -14.38 3.22
C ILE A 64 -9.41 -14.24 4.49
N ASP A 65 -8.41 -15.11 4.67
CA ASP A 65 -7.62 -15.17 5.92
C ASP A 65 -6.64 -14.00 6.05
N LYS A 66 -5.98 -13.65 4.94
CA LYS A 66 -5.03 -12.53 4.83
C LYS A 66 -5.40 -11.57 3.71
N PRO A 67 -6.51 -10.82 3.85
CA PRO A 67 -7.01 -9.93 2.81
C PRO A 67 -6.02 -8.81 2.45
N TRP A 68 -5.13 -8.40 3.35
CA TRP A 68 -4.06 -7.43 3.08
C TRP A 68 -2.93 -7.96 2.19
N GLU A 69 -2.81 -9.27 2.00
CA GLU A 69 -1.88 -9.87 1.03
C GLU A 69 -2.53 -10.09 -0.35
N ARG A 70 -3.81 -9.70 -0.51
CA ARG A 70 -4.61 -9.95 -1.72
C ARG A 70 -5.07 -8.64 -2.34
N ALA A 71 -5.04 -8.60 -3.68
CA ALA A 71 -5.74 -7.58 -4.43
C ALA A 71 -7.26 -7.72 -4.25
N CYS A 72 -7.99 -6.60 -4.35
CA CYS A 72 -9.43 -6.60 -4.19
C CYS A 72 -10.13 -7.58 -5.17
N PRO A 73 -10.89 -8.58 -4.68
CA PRO A 73 -11.57 -9.55 -5.55
C PRO A 73 -12.79 -9.00 -6.27
N TYR A 74 -13.40 -7.92 -5.78
CA TYR A 74 -14.55 -7.27 -6.45
C TYR A 74 -14.18 -6.62 -7.78
N ARG A 75 -12.88 -6.35 -8.03
CA ARG A 75 -12.40 -5.75 -9.27
C ARG A 75 -12.72 -6.64 -10.48
N GLU A 76 -12.69 -7.95 -10.30
CA GLU A 76 -13.02 -8.95 -11.33
C GLU A 76 -14.54 -9.07 -11.61
N LEU A 77 -15.37 -8.38 -10.82
CA LEU A 77 -16.83 -8.37 -10.95
C LEU A 77 -17.36 -7.07 -11.57
N THR A 78 -16.47 -6.10 -11.85
CA THR A 78 -16.85 -4.84 -12.50
C THR A 78 -17.30 -5.07 -13.94
N GLY A 79 -18.31 -4.32 -14.40
CA GLY A 79 -18.96 -4.52 -15.72
C GLY A 79 -20.32 -5.23 -15.70
N THR A 80 -20.86 -5.58 -14.52
CA THR A 80 -22.27 -5.98 -14.36
C THR A 80 -23.11 -4.79 -13.86
N ALA A 81 -24.03 -4.30 -14.69
CA ALA A 81 -24.70 -2.99 -14.53
C ALA A 81 -25.49 -2.76 -13.22
N GLU A 82 -25.83 -3.81 -12.46
CA GLU A 82 -26.68 -3.68 -11.27
C GLU A 82 -25.88 -3.55 -9.95
N ALA A 83 -24.56 -3.81 -9.97
CA ALA A 83 -23.72 -3.78 -8.75
C ALA A 83 -22.34 -3.11 -8.96
N GLU A 84 -22.11 -2.47 -10.12
CA GLU A 84 -20.81 -1.89 -10.48
C GLU A 84 -20.34 -0.84 -9.48
N ASP A 85 -21.23 0.06 -9.05
CA ASP A 85 -20.92 1.10 -8.07
C ASP A 85 -20.61 0.49 -6.69
N GLU A 86 -21.39 -0.50 -6.23
CA GLU A 86 -21.14 -1.16 -4.95
C GLU A 86 -19.78 -1.89 -4.96
N TYR A 87 -19.46 -2.61 -6.03
CA TYR A 87 -18.17 -3.29 -6.18
C TYR A 87 -17.00 -2.33 -6.27
N PHE A 88 -17.19 -1.18 -6.92
CA PHE A 88 -16.21 -0.11 -6.93
C PHE A 88 -15.91 0.39 -5.51
N PHE A 89 -16.93 0.77 -4.73
CA PHE A 89 -16.73 1.27 -3.37
C PHE A 89 -16.21 0.21 -2.40
N ARG A 90 -16.60 -1.07 -2.58
CA ARG A 90 -16.01 -2.19 -1.83
C ARG A 90 -14.52 -2.34 -2.10
N CYS A 91 -14.08 -2.16 -3.34
CA CYS A 91 -12.64 -2.16 -3.64
C CYS A 91 -11.93 -0.94 -3.10
N GLN A 92 -12.54 0.24 -3.14
CA GLN A 92 -11.92 1.42 -2.55
C GLN A 92 -11.72 1.23 -1.04
N ARG A 93 -12.74 0.74 -0.34
CA ARG A 93 -12.63 0.31 1.06
C ARG A 93 -11.54 -0.71 1.27
N TRP A 94 -11.49 -1.75 0.44
CA TRP A 94 -10.47 -2.79 0.54
C TRP A 94 -9.07 -2.17 0.51
N ASP A 95 -8.76 -1.41 -0.53
CA ASP A 95 -7.43 -0.86 -0.76
C ASP A 95 -7.05 0.17 0.34
N ASP A 96 -7.98 1.03 0.77
CA ASP A 96 -7.75 1.97 1.86
C ASP A 96 -7.52 1.27 3.20
N CYS A 97 -8.31 0.23 3.50
CA CYS A 97 -8.15 -0.57 4.72
C CYS A 97 -6.83 -1.34 4.74
N VAL A 98 -6.39 -1.91 3.61
CA VAL A 98 -5.07 -2.56 3.50
C VAL A 98 -3.96 -1.55 3.78
N SER A 99 -4.00 -0.39 3.11
CA SER A 99 -2.98 0.65 3.27
C SER A 99 -2.90 1.16 4.73
N ALA A 100 -4.05 1.40 5.36
CA ALA A 100 -4.10 1.86 6.74
C ALA A 100 -3.72 0.75 7.75
N GLY A 101 -4.00 -0.51 7.44
CA GLY A 101 -3.54 -1.67 8.20
C GLY A 101 -2.02 -1.77 8.25
N GLY A 102 -1.35 -1.66 7.09
CA GLY A 102 0.12 -1.62 7.03
C GLY A 102 0.70 -0.44 7.82
N SER A 103 0.04 0.72 7.76
CA SER A 103 0.42 1.87 8.59
C SER A 103 0.28 1.58 10.10
N SER A 104 -0.82 0.93 10.52
CA SER A 104 -1.04 0.51 11.91
C SER A 104 0.08 -0.41 12.42
N SER A 105 0.56 -1.33 11.57
CA SER A 105 1.70 -2.19 11.90
C SER A 105 2.98 -1.39 12.13
N ILE A 106 3.35 -0.53 11.18
CA ILE A 106 4.54 0.34 11.27
C ILE A 106 4.49 1.23 12.52
N TYR A 107 3.33 1.82 12.79
CA TYR A 107 3.15 2.66 13.97
C TYR A 107 3.26 1.85 15.26
N SER A 108 2.70 0.63 15.29
CA SER A 108 2.78 -0.27 16.45
C SER A 108 4.22 -0.64 16.76
N GLU A 109 5.02 -0.94 15.74
CA GLU A 109 6.44 -1.19 15.88
C GLU A 109 7.16 0.04 16.45
N ALA A 110 6.89 1.24 15.90
CA ALA A 110 7.49 2.47 16.39
C ALA A 110 7.15 2.74 17.87
N PHE A 111 5.90 2.51 18.28
CA PHE A 111 5.50 2.58 19.68
C PHE A 111 6.24 1.58 20.56
N PHE A 112 6.39 0.33 20.11
CA PHE A 112 7.14 -0.69 20.84
C PHE A 112 8.59 -0.28 21.01
N GLN A 113 9.25 0.15 19.93
CA GLN A 113 10.62 0.62 19.97
C GLN A 113 10.79 1.81 20.92
N ASN A 114 9.82 2.74 20.97
CA ASN A 114 9.85 3.85 21.92
C ASN A 114 9.80 3.37 23.38
N HIS A 115 8.92 2.42 23.70
CA HIS A 115 8.78 1.88 25.06
C HIS A 115 10.01 1.10 25.54
N GLN A 116 10.81 0.56 24.63
CA GLN A 116 12.08 -0.10 24.96
C GLN A 116 13.22 0.89 25.28
N ARG A 117 13.06 2.18 24.97
CA ARG A 117 14.08 3.20 25.28
C ARG A 117 14.09 3.55 26.76
N GLN A 118 15.22 4.06 27.23
CA GLN A 118 15.32 4.63 28.59
C GLN A 118 14.31 5.78 28.73
N PRO A 119 13.66 5.96 29.90
CA PRO A 119 12.60 6.96 30.06
C PRO A 119 12.96 8.39 29.62
N LYS A 120 14.22 8.80 29.78
CA LYS A 120 14.71 10.13 29.37
C LYS A 120 14.84 10.30 27.84
N ASP A 121 14.90 9.19 27.09
CA ASP A 121 15.10 9.13 25.64
C ASP A 121 13.80 8.73 24.91
N GLN A 122 12.71 8.54 25.65
CA GLN A 122 11.39 8.28 25.10
C GLN A 122 10.82 9.54 24.49
N MET A 123 10.26 9.39 23.29
CA MET A 123 9.51 10.44 22.64
C MET A 123 8.16 10.64 23.35
N PRO A 124 7.68 11.89 23.50
CA PRO A 124 6.39 12.17 24.11
C PRO A 124 5.25 11.43 23.44
N TRP A 125 4.26 11.04 24.24
CA TRP A 125 3.12 10.28 23.77
C TRP A 125 2.29 11.06 22.73
N GLU A 126 2.14 12.36 22.99
CA GLU A 126 1.40 13.30 22.16
C GLU A 126 1.90 13.30 20.72
N SER A 127 3.22 13.20 20.52
CA SER A 127 3.85 13.24 19.19
C SER A 127 3.52 12.03 18.30
N TYR A 128 3.15 10.90 18.90
CA TYR A 128 2.63 9.78 18.11
C TYR A 128 1.15 9.95 17.84
N ARG A 129 0.37 10.39 18.85
CA ARG A 129 -1.08 10.51 18.72
C ARG A 129 -1.50 11.56 17.70
N ASP A 130 -0.77 12.67 17.62
CA ASP A 130 -0.99 13.71 16.61
C ASP A 130 -0.30 13.41 15.27
N GLY A 131 0.42 12.28 15.18
CA GLY A 131 1.12 11.83 13.98
C GLY A 131 2.37 12.63 13.62
N SER A 132 2.78 13.62 14.43
CA SER A 132 3.93 14.48 14.12
C SER A 132 5.25 13.71 14.01
N ILE A 133 5.41 12.63 14.77
CA ILE A 133 6.59 11.75 14.67
C ILE A 133 6.66 10.97 13.35
N PHE A 134 5.53 10.85 12.65
CA PHE A 134 5.42 10.27 11.32
C PHE A 134 5.40 11.34 10.22
N PHE A 135 5.72 12.60 10.57
CA PHE A 135 5.71 13.75 9.67
C PHE A 135 4.34 14.03 9.03
N LEU A 136 3.27 13.74 9.76
CA LEU A 136 1.90 14.00 9.32
C LEU A 136 1.48 15.43 9.67
N GLU A 137 0.79 16.07 8.74
CA GLU A 137 0.20 17.40 8.90
C GLU A 137 -1.30 17.30 9.28
N PRO A 138 -1.90 18.34 9.87
CA PRO A 138 -3.34 18.33 10.19
C PRO A 138 -4.25 17.98 9.00
N SER A 139 -3.86 18.38 7.78
CA SER A 139 -4.55 18.08 6.53
C SER A 139 -4.54 16.58 6.20
N ASP A 140 -3.54 15.82 6.65
CA ASP A 140 -3.49 14.35 6.48
C ASP A 140 -4.56 13.63 7.29
N PHE A 141 -5.23 14.32 8.21
CA PHE A 141 -6.32 13.80 9.02
C PHE A 141 -7.70 14.24 8.53
N GLU A 142 -7.75 15.01 7.45
CA GLU A 142 -8.99 15.36 6.79
C GLU A 142 -9.45 14.19 5.92
N ARG A 143 -10.77 14.08 5.73
CA ARG A 143 -11.43 13.04 4.90
C ARG A 143 -11.37 11.61 5.47
N ILE A 144 -11.77 10.62 4.67
CA ILE A 144 -11.87 9.21 5.13
C ILE A 144 -10.50 8.59 5.41
N THR A 145 -9.50 8.87 4.57
CA THR A 145 -8.14 8.37 4.75
C THR A 145 -7.51 8.93 6.03
N GLY A 146 -7.86 10.18 6.37
CA GLY A 146 -7.51 10.78 7.66
C GLY A 146 -8.15 10.07 8.85
N TYR A 147 -9.44 9.72 8.77
CA TYR A 147 -10.11 8.93 9.80
C TYR A 147 -9.44 7.56 10.02
N LEU A 148 -9.15 6.84 8.93
CA LEU A 148 -8.45 5.55 8.99
C LEU A 148 -7.05 5.69 9.61
N ARG A 149 -6.34 6.78 9.29
CA ARG A 149 -5.02 7.07 9.84
C ARG A 149 -5.06 7.38 11.34
N GLN A 150 -6.02 8.18 11.81
CA GLN A 150 -6.22 8.40 13.26
C GLN A 150 -6.50 7.09 13.97
N TYR A 151 -7.34 6.24 13.38
CA TYR A 151 -7.62 4.93 13.95
C TYR A 151 -6.39 4.03 13.95
N ALA A 152 -5.57 4.03 12.90
CA ALA A 152 -4.33 3.27 12.85
C ALA A 152 -3.36 3.68 13.96
N LEU A 153 -3.19 4.98 14.20
CA LEU A 153 -2.38 5.49 15.32
C LEU A 153 -2.91 5.03 16.68
N LYS A 154 -4.23 5.09 16.89
CA LYS A 154 -4.87 4.62 18.12
C LYS A 154 -4.77 3.10 18.28
N SER A 155 -5.01 2.35 17.22
CA SER A 155 -4.85 0.89 17.21
C SER A 155 -3.42 0.52 17.60
N ALA A 156 -2.44 1.24 17.06
CA ALA A 156 -1.04 1.05 17.38
C ALA A 156 -0.69 1.37 18.84
N GLU A 157 -1.25 2.45 19.39
CA GLU A 157 -1.17 2.78 20.83
C GLU A 157 -1.65 1.64 21.72
N GLU A 158 -2.75 0.99 21.34
CA GLU A 158 -3.37 -0.07 22.12
C GLU A 158 -2.67 -1.43 21.95
N ASN A 159 -1.94 -1.63 20.85
CA ASN A 159 -1.45 -2.95 20.44
C ASN A 159 0.08 -3.08 20.34
N TRP A 160 0.88 -2.03 20.61
CA TRP A 160 2.35 -2.12 20.51
C TRP A 160 2.98 -3.25 21.34
N ARG A 161 2.36 -3.63 22.46
CA ARG A 161 2.82 -4.76 23.30
C ARG A 161 2.70 -6.12 22.62
N LEU A 162 1.97 -6.23 21.52
CA LEU A 162 1.92 -7.47 20.73
C LEU A 162 3.30 -7.86 20.19
N PHE A 163 4.21 -6.91 20.00
CA PHE A 163 5.59 -7.18 19.60
C PHE A 163 6.46 -7.75 20.73
N GLU A 164 6.00 -7.70 21.99
CA GLU A 164 6.77 -8.20 23.13
C GLU A 164 6.78 -9.74 23.14
N GLY A 165 7.97 -10.33 22.94
CA GLY A 165 8.19 -11.78 23.05
C GLY A 165 7.59 -12.60 21.90
N ARG A 166 7.14 -11.97 20.81
CA ARG A 166 6.63 -12.63 19.60
C ARG A 166 7.61 -12.48 18.43
N ASP A 167 7.43 -13.31 17.42
CA ASP A 167 8.04 -13.07 16.12
C ASP A 167 7.48 -11.78 15.49
N ALA A 168 8.34 -11.01 14.82
CA ALA A 168 7.98 -9.71 14.27
C ALA A 168 6.93 -9.81 13.16
N ALA A 169 7.02 -10.83 12.30
CA ALA A 169 6.06 -11.04 11.23
C ALA A 169 4.70 -11.49 11.78
N GLU A 170 4.70 -12.40 12.76
CA GLU A 170 3.46 -12.82 13.43
C GLU A 170 2.77 -11.66 14.16
N ALA A 171 3.54 -10.75 14.77
CA ALA A 171 3.00 -9.55 15.41
C ALA A 171 2.42 -8.57 14.37
N SER A 172 3.13 -8.33 13.26
CA SER A 172 2.66 -7.50 12.14
C SER A 172 1.33 -8.01 11.58
N ASP A 173 1.28 -9.30 11.23
CA ASP A 173 0.06 -9.96 10.73
C ASP A 173 -1.11 -9.80 11.69
N LEU A 174 -0.87 -9.91 13.00
CA LEU A 174 -1.92 -9.77 14.00
C LEU A 174 -2.44 -8.32 14.10
N VAL A 175 -1.56 -7.32 14.00
CA VAL A 175 -1.97 -5.91 13.99
C VAL A 175 -2.79 -5.60 12.74
N GLU A 176 -2.31 -6.02 11.57
CA GLU A 176 -3.02 -5.85 10.29
C GLU A 176 -4.37 -6.55 10.31
N LYS A 177 -4.43 -7.78 10.85
CA LYS A 177 -5.68 -8.52 11.03
C LYS A 177 -6.68 -7.79 11.91
N LYS A 178 -6.25 -7.27 13.06
CA LYS A 178 -7.14 -6.53 13.97
C LYS A 178 -7.64 -5.25 13.33
N PHE A 179 -6.76 -4.50 12.66
CA PHE A 179 -7.14 -3.30 11.94
C PHE A 179 -8.14 -3.61 10.82
N TRP A 180 -7.85 -4.64 10.02
CA TRP A 180 -8.73 -5.10 8.95
C TRP A 180 -10.13 -5.43 9.45
N GLN A 181 -10.24 -6.25 10.50
CA GLN A 181 -11.52 -6.66 11.09
C GLN A 181 -12.40 -5.48 11.49
N TRP A 182 -11.79 -4.40 11.98
CA TRP A 182 -12.49 -3.17 12.26
C TRP A 182 -12.85 -2.42 10.97
N CYS A 183 -11.86 -2.13 10.12
CA CYS A 183 -12.03 -1.28 8.93
C CYS A 183 -13.02 -1.87 7.92
N SER A 184 -12.99 -3.19 7.70
CA SER A 184 -13.91 -3.85 6.76
C SER A 184 -15.37 -3.89 7.24
N ALA A 185 -15.61 -3.67 8.53
CA ALA A 185 -16.95 -3.62 9.10
C ALA A 185 -17.58 -2.23 9.01
N GLU A 186 -16.78 -1.19 8.74
CA GLU A 186 -17.29 0.17 8.56
C GLU A 186 -18.20 0.28 7.33
N PRO A 187 -19.27 1.10 7.39
CA PRO A 187 -20.27 1.16 6.34
C PRO A 187 -19.71 1.74 5.04
N LEU A 188 -20.11 1.17 3.90
CA LEU A 188 -19.67 1.61 2.56
C LEU A 188 -20.03 3.08 2.27
N THR A 189 -21.07 3.61 2.92
CA THR A 189 -21.50 5.01 2.79
C THR A 189 -20.39 6.02 3.09
N LEU A 190 -19.38 5.65 3.89
CA LEU A 190 -18.22 6.52 4.13
C LEU A 190 -17.40 6.73 2.86
N TRP A 191 -17.15 5.65 2.11
CA TRP A 191 -16.42 5.70 0.84
C TRP A 191 -17.28 6.28 -0.28
N GLU A 192 -18.57 5.97 -0.30
CA GLU A 192 -19.50 6.61 -1.23
C GLU A 192 -19.46 8.14 -1.11
N ALA A 193 -19.50 8.68 0.11
CA ALA A 193 -19.47 10.12 0.35
C ALA A 193 -18.13 10.79 -0.01
N GLU A 194 -17.02 10.05 0.02
CA GLU A 194 -15.67 10.57 -0.24
C GLU A 194 -15.34 10.62 -1.74
N TYR A 195 -15.85 9.64 -2.49
CA TYR A 195 -15.48 9.40 -3.89
C TYR A 195 -16.61 9.75 -4.88
N GLN A 196 -17.73 10.34 -4.41
CA GLN A 196 -18.78 10.98 -5.20
C GLN A 196 -18.51 12.47 -5.41
#